data_AF-A0A1G5JYY2-F1
#
_entry.id   AF-A0A1G5JYY2-F1
#
_cell.length_a   1.000
_cell.length_b   1.000
_cell.length_c   1.000
_cell.angle_alpha   90.00
_cell.angle_beta   90.00
_cell.angle_gamma   90.00
#
_symmetry.space_group_name_H-M   'P 1'
#
loop_
_entity.id
_entity.type
_entity.pdbx_description
1 polymer ?
#
loop_
_entity_poly.entity_id
_entity_poly.type
_entity_poly.pdbx_seq_one_letter_code
_entity_poly.pdbx_strand_id
1 'polypeptide(L)'
;MNTEYNFKNRNDSIQEDRLRYKRTLEDEIDWKIIDQLHNATLNFSTKSLEIKKMFLVFIGILIPAILKLSNDTMNWSIVIIMYLSILSFWLIDSYTYYYQEKLRGLMDNRFINISKRNERELIIKENIKSGFTIEPNRVKKVSKVKSIFNASHLIYFIMLILNIIFHLLYWKGFF
;
A
#
# COMPACT_ATOMS: atom_id res chain seq x y z
N MET A 1 16.66 -29.10 -51.15
CA MET A 1 16.53 -27.73 -50.62
C MET A 1 15.38 -27.56 -49.62
N ASN A 2 14.22 -28.22 -49.77
CA ASN A 2 13.08 -28.09 -48.82
C ASN A 2 13.18 -28.92 -47.53
N THR A 3 14.03 -29.95 -47.50
CA THR A 3 14.20 -30.83 -46.33
C THR A 3 15.08 -30.19 -45.26
N GLU A 4 16.19 -29.58 -45.66
CA GLU A 4 17.17 -28.95 -44.76
C GLU A 4 16.61 -27.72 -44.02
N TYR A 5 15.75 -26.94 -44.70
CA TYR A 5 15.01 -25.83 -44.11
C TYR A 5 14.01 -26.31 -43.03
N ASN A 6 13.32 -27.43 -43.28
CA ASN A 6 12.41 -28.03 -42.31
C ASN A 6 13.13 -28.60 -41.08
N PHE A 7 14.33 -29.18 -41.25
CA PHE A 7 15.13 -29.67 -40.12
C PHE A 7 15.64 -28.54 -39.23
N LYS A 8 16.07 -27.41 -39.83
CA LYS A 8 16.53 -26.24 -39.06
C LYS A 8 15.39 -25.63 -38.24
N ASN A 9 14.23 -25.39 -38.87
CA ASN A 9 13.06 -24.80 -38.21
C ASN A 9 12.49 -25.70 -37.09
N ARG A 10 12.54 -27.03 -37.28
CA ARG A 10 12.14 -28.00 -36.26
C ARG A 10 13.13 -28.02 -35.08
N ASN A 11 14.43 -27.94 -35.34
CA ASN A 11 15.45 -27.88 -34.28
C ASN A 11 15.39 -26.56 -33.49
N ASP A 12 15.12 -25.43 -34.16
CA ASP A 12 14.93 -24.13 -33.52
C ASP A 12 13.68 -24.14 -32.62
N SER A 13 12.56 -24.73 -33.08
CA SER A 13 11.35 -24.90 -32.25
C SER A 13 11.55 -25.83 -31.04
N ILE A 14 12.34 -26.92 -31.19
CA ILE A 14 12.68 -27.84 -30.09
C ILE A 14 13.68 -27.20 -29.10
N GLN A 15 14.46 -26.22 -29.56
CA GLN A 15 15.39 -25.46 -28.73
C GLN A 15 14.66 -24.34 -27.97
N GLU A 16 13.71 -23.66 -28.59
CA GLU A 16 12.81 -22.71 -27.92
C GLU A 16 11.92 -23.37 -26.86
N ASP A 17 11.35 -24.55 -27.13
CA ASP A 17 10.50 -25.25 -26.16
C ASP A 17 11.29 -25.80 -24.95
N ARG A 18 12.59 -26.07 -25.12
CA ARG A 18 13.50 -26.43 -24.01
C ARG A 18 13.97 -25.23 -23.19
N LEU A 19 13.82 -24.02 -23.70
CA LEU A 19 14.16 -22.76 -23.04
C LEU A 19 12.92 -22.02 -22.51
N ARG A 20 11.72 -22.60 -22.66
CA ARG A 20 10.54 -22.14 -21.94
C ARG A 20 10.76 -22.37 -20.45
N TYR A 21 10.62 -21.29 -19.69
CA TYR A 21 10.50 -21.34 -18.24
C TYR A 21 9.57 -22.47 -17.81
N LYS A 22 10.13 -23.47 -17.14
CA LYS A 22 9.37 -24.56 -16.53
C LYS A 22 9.24 -24.27 -15.05
N ARG A 23 8.03 -23.98 -14.59
CA ARG A 23 7.76 -23.77 -13.16
C ARG A 23 8.29 -24.94 -12.36
N THR A 24 9.28 -24.65 -11.51
CA THR A 24 9.77 -25.60 -10.52
C THR A 24 8.80 -25.67 -9.34
N LEU A 25 8.86 -26.76 -8.57
CA LEU A 25 8.08 -26.88 -7.32
C LEU A 25 8.36 -25.69 -6.37
N GLU A 26 9.61 -25.24 -6.31
CA GLU A 26 10.01 -24.07 -5.52
C GLU A 26 9.34 -22.78 -6.00
N ASP A 27 9.22 -22.59 -7.32
CA ASP A 27 8.53 -21.44 -7.87
C ASP A 27 7.02 -21.49 -7.60
N GLU A 28 6.39 -22.66 -7.67
CA GLU A 28 4.97 -22.81 -7.30
C GLU A 28 4.72 -22.42 -5.84
N ILE A 29 5.61 -22.84 -4.94
CA ILE A 29 5.56 -22.45 -3.53
C ILE A 29 5.72 -20.94 -3.37
N ASP A 30 6.72 -20.33 -4.04
CA ASP A 30 6.92 -18.88 -3.97
C ASP A 30 5.74 -18.09 -4.57
N TRP A 31 5.14 -18.54 -5.67
CA TRP A 31 3.93 -17.95 -6.25
C TRP A 31 2.74 -18.01 -5.27
N LYS A 32 2.57 -19.14 -4.57
CA LYS A 32 1.52 -19.26 -3.54
C LYS A 32 1.76 -18.32 -2.36
N ILE A 33 3.01 -18.14 -1.94
CA ILE A 33 3.37 -17.19 -0.88
C ILE A 33 3.11 -15.75 -1.35
N ILE A 34 3.47 -15.42 -2.59
CA ILE A 34 3.20 -14.10 -3.19
C ILE A 34 1.70 -13.80 -3.18
N ASP A 35 0.86 -14.76 -3.56
CA ASP A 35 -0.59 -14.59 -3.53
C ASP A 35 -1.12 -14.35 -2.11
N GLN A 36 -0.62 -15.09 -1.12
CA GLN A 36 -0.97 -14.85 0.29
C GLN A 36 -0.55 -13.44 0.77
N LEU A 37 0.65 -12.99 0.40
CA LEU A 37 1.15 -11.66 0.73
C LEU A 37 0.32 -10.55 0.04
N HIS A 38 -0.09 -10.78 -1.21
CA HIS A 38 -0.95 -9.86 -1.95
C HIS A 38 -2.33 -9.73 -1.29
N ASN A 39 -2.96 -10.86 -0.98
CA ASN A 39 -4.25 -10.90 -0.29
C ASN A 39 -4.17 -10.23 1.09
N ALA A 40 -3.08 -10.47 1.85
CA ALA A 40 -2.84 -9.78 3.11
C ALA A 40 -2.69 -8.26 2.91
N THR A 41 -1.96 -7.83 1.87
CA THR A 41 -1.79 -6.40 1.54
C THR A 41 -3.12 -5.75 1.19
N LEU A 42 -3.97 -6.41 0.40
CA LEU A 42 -5.31 -5.93 0.06
C LEU A 42 -6.20 -5.79 1.29
N ASN A 43 -6.13 -6.76 2.22
CA ASN A 43 -6.85 -6.68 3.48
C ASN A 43 -6.43 -5.44 4.29
N PHE A 44 -5.13 -5.19 4.45
CA PHE A 44 -4.66 -3.97 5.12
C PHE A 44 -5.08 -2.69 4.38
N SER A 45 -5.10 -2.68 3.04
CA SER A 45 -5.60 -1.54 2.26
C SER A 45 -7.09 -1.28 2.51
N THR A 46 -7.88 -2.35 2.56
CA THR A 46 -9.31 -2.29 2.87
C THR A 46 -9.55 -1.77 4.29
N LYS A 47 -8.81 -2.29 5.28
CA LYS A 47 -8.87 -1.83 6.67
C LYS A 47 -8.52 -0.34 6.81
N SER A 48 -7.51 0.12 6.08
CA SER A 48 -7.13 1.53 6.03
C SER A 48 -8.26 2.43 5.50
N LEU A 49 -9.04 1.95 4.52
CA LEU A 49 -10.22 2.66 4.03
C LEU A 49 -11.37 2.64 5.06
N GLU A 50 -11.61 1.49 5.70
CA GLU A 50 -12.61 1.34 6.76
C GLU A 50 -12.33 2.27 7.94
N ILE A 51 -11.08 2.37 8.40
CA ILE A 51 -10.64 3.28 9.48
C ILE A 51 -10.98 4.74 9.14
N LYS A 52 -10.73 5.17 7.89
CA LYS A 52 -11.08 6.54 7.44
C LYS A 52 -12.59 6.78 7.43
N LYS A 53 -13.38 5.79 6.99
CA LYS A 53 -14.85 5.88 7.03
C LYS A 53 -15.35 5.98 8.48
N MET A 54 -14.84 5.13 9.36
CA MET A 54 -15.17 5.16 10.79
C MET A 54 -14.82 6.51 11.42
N PHE A 55 -13.66 7.09 11.07
CA PHE A 55 -13.26 8.42 11.52
C PHE A 55 -14.27 9.51 11.13
N LEU A 56 -14.72 9.53 9.88
CA LEU A 56 -15.72 10.51 9.41
C LEU A 56 -17.06 10.35 10.14
N VAL A 57 -17.52 9.12 10.28
CA VAL A 57 -18.76 8.82 11.03
C VAL A 57 -18.60 9.22 12.50
N PHE A 58 -17.47 8.90 13.10
CA PHE A 58 -17.16 9.23 14.49
C PHE A 58 -17.20 10.75 14.72
N ILE A 59 -16.53 11.55 13.89
CA ILE A 59 -16.58 13.01 13.98
C ILE A 59 -18.01 13.54 13.80
N GLY A 60 -18.74 13.00 12.81
CA GLY A 60 -20.11 13.43 12.52
C GLY A 60 -21.07 13.23 13.69
N ILE A 61 -20.83 12.24 14.55
CA ILE A 61 -21.61 12.00 15.76
C ILE A 61 -21.04 12.75 16.97
N LEU A 62 -19.70 12.78 17.09
CA LEU A 62 -18.99 13.33 18.24
C LEU A 62 -19.23 14.83 18.40
N ILE A 63 -19.14 15.62 17.32
CA ILE A 63 -19.29 17.08 17.40
C ILE A 63 -20.71 17.46 17.89
N PRO A 64 -21.82 17.01 17.27
CA PRO A 64 -23.16 17.31 17.77
C PRO A 64 -23.41 16.80 19.19
N ALA A 65 -22.87 15.62 19.54
CA ALA A 65 -23.04 15.06 20.87
C ALA A 65 -22.39 15.96 21.94
N ILE A 66 -21.16 16.45 21.72
CA ILE A 66 -20.49 17.33 22.68
C ILE A 66 -21.17 18.70 22.76
N LEU A 67 -21.61 19.26 21.63
CA LEU A 67 -22.35 20.52 21.62
C LEU A 67 -23.63 20.41 22.47
N LYS A 68 -24.42 19.36 22.24
CA LYS A 68 -25.64 19.11 23.00
C LYS A 68 -25.38 18.90 24.50
N LEU A 69 -24.29 18.22 24.85
CA LEU A 69 -23.85 18.04 26.25
C LEU A 69 -23.36 19.35 26.88
N SER A 70 -22.88 20.29 26.06
CA SER A 70 -22.38 21.59 26.49
C SER A 70 -23.46 22.68 26.47
N ASN A 71 -24.75 22.32 26.44
CA ASN A 71 -25.87 23.26 26.28
C ASN A 71 -25.68 24.20 25.08
N ASP A 72 -25.21 23.65 23.96
CA ASP A 72 -24.93 24.36 22.71
C ASP A 72 -23.87 25.47 22.82
N THR A 73 -23.09 25.49 23.92
CA THR A 73 -21.94 26.38 24.07
C THR A 73 -20.69 25.79 23.42
N MET A 74 -20.01 26.64 22.63
CA MET A 74 -18.76 26.29 22.00
C MET A 74 -17.62 26.37 23.02
N ASN A 75 -17.12 25.21 23.47
CA ASN A 75 -16.04 25.14 24.46
C ASN A 75 -14.73 24.65 23.85
N TRP A 76 -13.63 25.12 24.44
CA TRP A 76 -12.26 24.66 24.20
C TRP A 76 -12.11 23.13 24.15
N SER A 77 -12.90 22.41 24.93
CA SER A 77 -12.91 20.94 24.96
C SER A 77 -13.21 20.30 23.61
N ILE A 78 -14.08 20.90 22.79
CA ILE A 78 -14.42 20.39 21.44
C ILE A 78 -13.19 20.42 20.54
N VAL A 79 -12.45 21.53 20.58
CA VAL A 79 -11.21 21.71 19.80
C VAL A 79 -10.18 20.66 20.21
N ILE A 80 -9.95 20.50 21.52
CA ILE A 80 -8.95 19.55 22.05
C ILE A 80 -9.32 18.11 21.69
N ILE A 81 -10.58 17.72 21.88
CA ILE A 81 -11.05 16.36 21.56
C ILE A 81 -10.91 16.07 20.07
N MET A 82 -11.14 17.05 19.20
CA MET A 82 -10.94 16.90 17.76
C MET A 82 -9.47 16.65 17.41
N TYR A 83 -8.52 17.39 17.97
CA TYR A 83 -7.09 17.12 17.78
C TYR A 83 -6.70 15.72 18.22
N LEU A 84 -7.16 15.31 19.41
CA LEU A 84 -6.89 13.97 19.93
C LEU A 84 -7.47 12.89 19.01
N SER A 85 -8.71 13.07 18.54
CA SER A 85 -9.37 12.14 17.63
C SER A 85 -8.63 12.02 16.29
N ILE A 86 -8.27 13.15 15.66
CA ILE A 86 -7.49 13.16 14.42
C ILE A 86 -6.18 12.41 14.62
N LEU A 87 -5.44 12.70 15.69
CA LEU A 87 -4.15 12.10 15.98
C LEU A 87 -4.26 10.59 16.22
N SER A 88 -5.24 10.15 17.02
CA SER A 88 -5.46 8.73 17.31
C SER A 88 -5.77 7.93 16.04
N PHE A 89 -6.70 8.41 15.21
CA PHE A 89 -7.03 7.72 13.96
C PHE A 89 -5.88 7.75 12.96
N TRP A 90 -5.13 8.85 12.88
CA TRP A 90 -3.96 8.96 12.02
C TRP A 90 -2.87 7.96 12.42
N LEU A 91 -2.61 7.76 13.71
CA LEU A 91 -1.63 6.77 14.19
C LEU A 91 -2.06 5.33 13.86
N ILE A 92 -3.34 5.00 14.06
CA ILE A 92 -3.90 3.68 13.72
C ILE A 92 -3.81 3.41 12.21
N ASP A 93 -4.14 4.40 11.39
CA ASP A 93 -4.05 4.26 9.93
C ASP A 93 -2.59 4.17 9.45
N SER A 94 -1.69 4.92 10.09
CA SER A 94 -0.24 4.84 9.82
C SER A 94 0.33 3.47 10.13
N TYR A 95 -0.11 2.85 11.23
CA TYR A 95 0.24 1.47 11.54
C TYR A 95 -0.22 0.52 10.44
N THR A 96 -1.46 0.67 9.98
CA THR A 96 -2.04 -0.15 8.90
C THR A 96 -1.23 -0.01 7.61
N TYR A 97 -0.86 1.22 7.24
CA TYR A 97 -0.05 1.49 6.05
C TYR A 97 1.39 0.93 6.17
N TYR A 98 2.02 1.01 7.34
CA TYR A 98 3.34 0.42 7.58
C TYR A 98 3.37 -1.09 7.26
N TYR A 99 2.32 -1.83 7.63
CA TYR A 99 2.23 -3.25 7.30
C TYR A 99 1.99 -3.51 5.82
N GLN A 100 1.23 -2.64 5.11
CA GLN A 100 1.10 -2.74 3.65
C GLN A 100 2.46 -2.64 2.96
N GLU A 101 3.29 -1.66 3.33
CA GLU A 101 4.63 -1.51 2.76
C GLU A 101 5.55 -2.67 3.11
N LYS A 102 5.46 -3.17 4.35
CA LYS A 102 6.24 -4.34 4.78
C LYS A 102 5.90 -5.59 3.96
N LEU A 103 4.61 -5.85 3.73
CA LEU A 103 4.16 -7.00 2.95
C LEU A 103 4.55 -6.88 1.47
N ARG A 104 4.44 -5.68 0.88
CA ARG A 104 4.93 -5.42 -0.47
C ARG A 104 6.43 -5.70 -0.60
N GLY A 105 7.25 -5.24 0.35
CA GLY A 105 8.68 -5.54 0.34
C GLY A 105 9.01 -7.03 0.45
N LEU A 106 8.23 -7.81 1.21
CA LEU A 106 8.38 -9.28 1.25
C LEU A 106 8.01 -9.94 -0.08
N MET A 107 6.95 -9.45 -0.72
CA MET A 107 6.50 -9.91 -2.03
C MET A 107 7.56 -9.63 -3.10
N ASP A 108 8.14 -8.42 -3.11
CA ASP A 108 9.21 -8.02 -4.03
C ASP A 108 10.44 -8.92 -3.90
N ASN A 109 10.84 -9.26 -2.68
CA ASN A 109 11.96 -10.18 -2.44
C ASN A 109 11.71 -11.56 -3.05
N ARG A 110 10.45 -12.05 -3.01
CA ARG A 110 10.08 -13.34 -3.61
C ARG A 110 10.10 -13.28 -5.13
N PHE A 111 9.59 -12.20 -5.72
CA PHE A 111 9.71 -11.96 -7.17
C PHE A 111 11.17 -11.92 -7.63
N ILE A 112 12.05 -11.23 -6.88
CA ILE A 112 13.48 -11.18 -7.18
C ILE A 112 14.10 -12.57 -7.11
N ASN A 113 13.72 -13.40 -6.13
CA ASN A 113 14.25 -14.76 -6.00
C ASN A 113 13.82 -15.67 -7.16
N ILE A 114 12.54 -15.64 -7.55
CA ILE A 114 12.05 -16.36 -8.74
C ILE A 114 12.82 -15.89 -9.99
N SER A 115 12.97 -14.58 -10.17
CA SER A 115 13.68 -14.02 -11.32
C SER A 115 15.15 -14.46 -11.36
N LYS A 116 15.85 -14.48 -10.22
CA LYS A 116 17.26 -14.90 -10.14
C LYS A 116 17.46 -16.38 -10.45
N ARG A 117 16.57 -17.26 -9.95
CA ARG A 117 16.66 -18.70 -10.23
C ARG A 117 16.47 -19.00 -11.72
N ASN A 118 15.61 -18.23 -12.37
CA ASN A 118 15.24 -18.45 -13.76
C ASN A 118 16.03 -17.57 -14.75
N GLU A 119 17.01 -16.79 -14.26
CA GLU A 119 17.80 -15.84 -15.06
C GLU A 119 18.55 -16.51 -16.22
N ARG A 120 18.87 -17.81 -16.11
CA ARG A 120 19.53 -18.60 -17.17
C ARG A 120 18.58 -19.19 -18.20
N GLU A 121 17.29 -19.35 -17.87
CA GLU A 121 16.25 -19.90 -18.77
C GLU A 121 15.46 -18.78 -19.48
N LEU A 122 15.52 -17.55 -18.97
CA LEU A 122 14.83 -16.41 -19.55
C LEU A 122 15.66 -15.79 -20.68
N ILE A 123 15.45 -16.24 -21.93
CA ILE A 123 15.79 -15.46 -23.15
C ILE A 123 14.99 -14.15 -23.23
N ILE A 124 14.09 -13.89 -22.28
CA ILE A 124 13.31 -12.64 -22.19
C ILE A 124 14.16 -11.53 -21.56
N LYS A 125 15.34 -11.27 -22.12
CA LYS A 125 16.02 -9.98 -22.03
C LYS A 125 15.37 -9.07 -23.07
N GLU A 126 14.34 -8.33 -22.69
CA GLU A 126 14.20 -6.91 -23.12
C GLU A 126 12.96 -6.18 -22.61
N ASN A 127 11.92 -6.82 -22.06
CA ASN A 127 10.69 -6.09 -21.71
C ASN A 127 10.09 -6.35 -20.34
N ILE A 128 10.78 -7.03 -19.43
CA ILE A 128 10.43 -6.94 -18.01
C ILE A 128 11.06 -5.66 -17.46
N LYS A 129 10.60 -4.50 -17.96
CA LYS A 129 10.59 -3.28 -17.14
C LYS A 129 10.00 -3.74 -15.81
N SER A 130 10.74 -3.55 -14.73
CA SER A 130 10.41 -3.93 -13.35
C SER A 130 9.14 -3.22 -12.88
N GLY A 131 8.01 -3.55 -13.49
CA GLY A 131 6.71 -2.93 -13.32
C GLY A 131 5.81 -3.73 -12.40
N PHE A 132 6.27 -4.85 -11.84
CA PHE A 132 5.40 -5.64 -10.98
C PHE A 132 5.30 -5.13 -9.56
N THR A 133 6.30 -4.43 -9.01
CA THR A 133 6.14 -3.65 -7.78
C THR A 133 7.42 -2.88 -7.50
N ILE A 134 7.33 -1.55 -7.61
CA ILE A 134 8.31 -0.56 -7.12
C ILE A 134 9.69 -0.58 -7.83
N GLU A 135 10.22 0.59 -8.18
CA GLU A 135 11.57 0.74 -8.73
C GLU A 135 12.61 -0.01 -7.86
N PRO A 136 13.59 -0.72 -8.45
CA PRO A 136 14.55 -1.55 -7.72
C PRO A 136 15.40 -0.78 -6.69
N ASN A 137 15.40 0.55 -6.75
CA ASN A 137 16.09 1.41 -5.79
C ASN A 137 15.26 1.77 -4.54
N ARG A 138 13.96 1.42 -4.49
CA ARG A 138 13.09 1.63 -3.30
C ARG A 138 13.12 0.49 -2.29
N VAL A 139 13.78 -0.63 -2.59
CA VAL A 139 14.00 -1.75 -1.64
C VAL A 139 14.83 -1.31 -0.42
N LYS A 140 15.36 -0.08 -0.43
CA LYS A 140 16.00 0.55 0.73
C LYS A 140 14.99 0.91 1.83
N LYS A 141 14.79 -0.07 2.72
CA LYS A 141 14.34 0.04 4.11
C LYS A 141 12.98 0.74 4.27
N VAL A 142 11.94 -0.05 4.59
CA VAL A 142 10.62 0.48 5.00
C VAL A 142 10.85 1.52 6.10
N SER A 143 10.69 2.79 5.74
CA SER A 143 10.98 3.90 6.65
C SER A 143 9.72 4.18 7.45
N LYS A 144 9.79 3.95 8.76
CA LYS A 144 8.69 4.24 9.69
C LYS A 144 8.17 5.69 9.54
N VAL A 145 9.06 6.63 9.22
CA VAL A 145 8.71 8.05 9.01
C VAL A 145 7.90 8.25 7.73
N LYS A 146 8.25 7.54 6.64
CA LYS A 146 7.49 7.61 5.38
C LYS A 146 6.10 7.01 5.52
N SER A 147 5.96 6.00 6.37
CA SER A 147 4.65 5.40 6.63
C SER A 147 3.72 6.35 7.39
N ILE A 148 4.24 7.27 8.21
CA ILE A 148 3.45 8.27 8.94
C ILE A 148 3.00 9.41 8.02
N PHE A 149 3.88 9.92 7.14
CA PHE A 149 3.60 11.05 6.24
C PHE A 149 3.29 10.58 4.81
N ASN A 150 2.33 9.67 4.67
CA ASN A 150 1.92 9.16 3.37
C ASN A 150 0.74 9.93 2.76
N ALA A 151 0.65 9.94 1.42
CA ALA A 151 -0.49 10.48 0.69
C ALA A 151 -1.83 9.84 1.07
N SER A 152 -1.84 8.56 1.49
CA SER A 152 -3.03 7.89 2.04
C SER A 152 -3.65 8.65 3.23
N HIS A 153 -2.85 9.42 3.97
CA HIS A 153 -3.28 10.16 5.16
C HIS A 153 -3.76 11.59 4.87
N LEU A 154 -3.91 11.96 3.60
CA LEU A 154 -4.34 13.29 3.17
C LEU A 154 -5.63 13.75 3.86
N ILE A 155 -6.57 12.84 4.12
CA ILE A 155 -7.81 13.15 4.84
C ILE A 155 -7.56 13.69 6.26
N TYR A 156 -6.57 13.15 6.98
CA TYR A 156 -6.24 13.60 8.33
C TYR A 156 -5.58 14.97 8.29
N PHE A 157 -4.69 15.22 7.31
CA PHE A 157 -4.09 16.54 7.14
C PHE A 157 -5.13 17.61 6.80
N ILE A 158 -6.07 17.31 5.90
CA ILE A 158 -7.19 18.22 5.60
C ILE A 158 -7.99 18.51 6.87
N MET A 159 -8.38 17.49 7.63
CA MET A 159 -9.15 17.68 8.86
C MET A 159 -8.35 18.44 9.93
N LEU A 160 -7.04 18.22 10.03
CA LEU A 160 -6.17 18.95 10.94
C LEU A 160 -6.11 20.44 10.57
N ILE A 161 -5.96 20.76 9.28
CA ILE A 161 -5.96 22.15 8.79
C ILE A 161 -7.31 22.81 9.08
N LEU A 162 -8.42 22.14 8.78
CA LEU A 162 -9.76 22.65 9.09
C LEU A 162 -9.93 22.90 10.59
N ASN A 163 -9.44 22.00 11.43
CA ASN A 163 -9.51 22.16 12.89
C ASN A 163 -8.62 23.31 13.38
N ILE A 164 -7.43 23.51 12.79
CA ILE A 164 -6.57 24.67 13.07
C ILE A 164 -7.26 25.99 12.69
N ILE A 165 -7.88 26.06 11.50
CA ILE A 165 -8.63 27.26 11.08
C ILE A 165 -9.76 27.53 12.07
N PHE A 166 -10.54 26.51 12.40
CA PHE A 166 -11.63 26.62 13.36
C PHE A 166 -11.16 27.12 14.73
N HIS A 167 -10.07 26.55 15.25
CA HIS A 167 -9.44 26.98 16.50
C HIS A 167 -8.98 28.45 16.43
N LEU A 168 -8.35 28.89 15.33
CA LEU A 168 -7.94 30.29 15.16
C LEU A 168 -9.13 31.25 15.13
N LEU A 169 -10.24 30.86 14.49
CA LEU A 169 -11.48 31.66 14.47
C LEU A 169 -12.10 31.77 15.86
N TYR A 170 -12.15 30.67 16.60
CA TYR A 170 -12.61 30.63 17.99
C TYR A 170 -11.75 31.52 18.90
N TRP A 171 -10.42 31.46 18.78
CA TRP A 171 -9.51 32.34 19.54
C TRP A 171 -9.76 33.83 19.25
N LYS A 172 -10.09 34.16 18.00
CA LYS A 172 -10.42 35.54 17.59
C LYS A 172 -11.82 36.00 18.03
N GLY A 173 -12.61 35.15 18.69
CA GLY A 173 -13.95 35.46 19.18
C GLY A 173 -15.03 35.51 18.09
N PHE A 174 -14.83 34.82 16.96
CA PHE A 174 -15.88 34.67 15.94
C PHE A 174 -16.99 33.68 16.33
N PHE A 175 -16.73 32.84 17.34
CA PHE A 175 -17.60 31.81 17.90
C PHE A 175 -17.44 31.82 19.42
#